data_AF-A0A963KNB6-F1
#
_entry.id   AF-A0A963KNB6-F1
#
_cell.length_a   1.000
_cell.length_b   1.000
_cell.length_c   1.000
_cell.angle_alpha   90.00
_cell.angle_beta   90.00
_cell.angle_gamma   90.00
#
_symmetry.space_group_name_H-M   'P 1'
#
loop_
_entity.id
_entity.type
_entity.pdbx_description
1 polymer ?
#
loop_
_entity_poly.entity_id
_entity_poly.type
_entity_poly.pdbx_seq_one_letter_code
_entity_poly.pdbx_strand_id
1 'polypeptide(L)'
;MISAVRPKANKIPVATQGMSEQRIIVGGGGHALSVADAAQALGHQVLGCVAPRSAADTASLLPWLGGEDRLRAAEFRRILLLNGIGSAGPIDNRRAVYRRLVEAGHRFAP
;
A
#
# COMPACT_ATOMS: atom_id res chain seq x y z
N MET A 1 -30.07 -46.14 -27.59
CA MET A 1 -29.66 -44.78 -28.03
C MET A 1 -28.85 -44.16 -26.90
N ILE A 2 -27.52 -44.11 -27.05
CA ILE A 2 -26.60 -43.61 -26.02
C ILE A 2 -26.15 -42.22 -26.47
N SER A 3 -26.64 -41.17 -25.81
CA SER A 3 -26.29 -39.78 -26.15
C SER A 3 -24.98 -39.40 -25.47
N ALA A 4 -23.93 -39.19 -26.26
CA ALA A 4 -22.62 -38.76 -25.80
C ALA A 4 -22.66 -37.30 -25.32
N VAL A 5 -22.45 -37.09 -24.02
CA VAL A 5 -22.21 -35.77 -23.43
C VAL A 5 -20.78 -35.34 -23.78
N ARG A 6 -20.64 -34.28 -24.59
CA ARG A 6 -19.36 -33.60 -24.81
C ARG A 6 -19.09 -32.67 -23.62
N PRO A 7 -17.94 -32.74 -22.93
CA PRO A 7 -17.60 -31.73 -21.94
C PRO A 7 -17.32 -30.40 -22.67
N LYS A 8 -18.06 -29.34 -22.32
CA LYS A 8 -17.71 -27.96 -22.66
C LYS A 8 -16.37 -27.66 -22.00
N ALA A 9 -15.34 -27.42 -22.80
CA ALA A 9 -14.07 -26.90 -22.33
C ALA A 9 -14.34 -25.58 -21.59
N ASN A 10 -14.23 -25.61 -20.26
CA ASN A 10 -14.28 -24.43 -19.43
C ASN A 10 -13.00 -23.63 -19.73
N LYS A 11 -13.13 -22.55 -20.49
CA LYS A 11 -12.03 -21.62 -20.70
C LYS A 11 -11.76 -20.96 -19.35
N ILE A 12 -10.73 -21.44 -18.65
CA ILE A 12 -10.14 -20.71 -17.53
C ILE A 12 -9.77 -19.33 -18.11
N PRO A 13 -10.32 -18.22 -17.59
CA PRO A 13 -9.91 -16.91 -18.06
C PRO A 13 -8.41 -16.78 -17.80
N VAL A 14 -7.63 -16.65 -18.88
CA VAL A 14 -6.22 -16.30 -18.83
C VAL A 14 -6.12 -14.97 -18.08
N ALA A 15 -5.27 -14.91 -17.06
CA ALA A 15 -5.07 -13.72 -16.25
C ALA A 15 -4.76 -12.53 -17.18
N THR A 16 -5.66 -11.55 -17.20
CA THR A 16 -5.36 -10.23 -17.73
C THR A 16 -4.15 -9.73 -16.95
N GLN A 17 -3.10 -9.27 -17.62
CA GLN A 17 -1.91 -8.67 -17.01
C GLN A 17 -2.34 -7.74 -15.87
N GLY A 18 -2.19 -8.20 -14.62
CA GLY A 18 -2.80 -7.56 -13.46
C GLY A 18 -2.06 -6.26 -13.18
N MET A 19 -2.75 -5.14 -13.30
CA MET A 19 -2.22 -3.85 -12.85
C MET A 19 -2.05 -3.93 -11.33
N SER A 20 -0.81 -4.13 -10.86
CA SER A 20 -0.51 -4.04 -9.42
C SER A 20 -0.84 -2.63 -8.96
N GLU A 21 -1.83 -2.50 -8.07
CA GLU A 21 -2.20 -1.18 -7.58
C GLU A 21 -1.07 -0.61 -6.72
N GLN A 22 -0.66 0.62 -7.03
CA GLN A 22 0.37 1.32 -6.28
C GLN A 22 -0.14 1.72 -4.90
N ARG A 23 0.78 1.68 -3.93
CA ARG A 23 0.56 2.04 -2.52
C ARG A 23 1.74 2.86 -2.00
N ILE A 24 1.46 3.81 -1.13
CA ILE A 24 2.46 4.54 -0.34
C ILE A 24 2.19 4.28 1.14
N ILE A 25 3.23 4.01 1.90
CA ILE A 25 3.10 3.82 3.35
C ILE A 25 3.31 5.14 4.08
N VAL A 26 2.48 5.41 5.08
CA VAL A 26 2.65 6.53 6.01
C VAL A 26 3.35 6.01 7.27
N GLY A 27 4.55 6.50 7.55
CA GLY A 27 5.44 6.00 8.59
C GLY A 27 6.57 5.14 8.02
N GLY A 28 7.74 5.18 8.65
CA GLY A 28 8.96 4.50 8.19
C GLY A 28 9.67 3.69 9.28
N GLY A 29 8.94 3.21 10.30
CA GLY A 29 9.50 2.34 11.34
C GLY A 29 9.29 0.85 11.04
N GLY A 30 9.64 -0.04 11.97
CA GLY A 30 9.49 -1.49 11.78
C GLY A 30 8.06 -1.95 11.42
N HIS A 31 7.02 -1.30 11.96
CA HIS A 31 5.63 -1.61 11.57
C HIS A 31 5.35 -1.33 10.09
N ALA A 32 5.97 -0.31 9.53
CA ALA A 32 5.83 0.01 8.10
C ALA A 32 6.39 -1.10 7.22
N LEU A 33 7.45 -1.80 7.65
CA LEU A 33 7.97 -2.98 6.95
C LEU A 33 6.94 -4.11 6.93
N SER A 34 6.34 -4.43 8.09
CA SER A 34 5.29 -5.47 8.15
C SER A 34 4.09 -5.15 7.27
N VAL A 35 3.71 -3.86 7.18
CA VAL A 35 2.63 -3.40 6.29
C VAL A 35 3.05 -3.49 4.82
N ALA A 36 4.31 -3.19 4.49
CA ALA A 36 4.85 -3.34 3.14
C ALA A 36 4.80 -4.80 2.68
N ASP A 37 5.31 -5.71 3.52
CA ASP A 37 5.32 -7.14 3.24
C ASP A 37 3.90 -7.68 3.01
N ALA A 38 2.96 -7.28 3.87
CA ALA A 38 1.56 -7.69 3.72
C ALA A 38 0.93 -7.16 2.42
N ALA A 39 1.19 -5.91 2.05
CA ALA A 39 0.67 -5.32 0.82
C ALA A 39 1.27 -5.99 -0.43
N GLN A 40 2.58 -6.26 -0.41
CA GLN A 40 3.28 -6.97 -1.50
C GLN A 40 2.79 -8.41 -1.64
N ALA A 41 2.56 -9.12 -0.53
CA ALA A 41 1.99 -10.46 -0.52
C ALA A 41 0.57 -10.51 -1.13
N LEU A 42 -0.18 -9.40 -1.05
CA LEU A 42 -1.48 -9.23 -1.68
C LEU A 42 -1.40 -8.75 -3.15
N GLY A 43 -0.20 -8.61 -3.71
CA GLY A 43 0.03 -8.21 -5.10
C GLY A 43 0.04 -6.69 -5.35
N HIS A 44 0.10 -5.87 -4.30
CA HIS A 44 0.24 -4.42 -4.44
C HIS A 44 1.70 -4.01 -4.67
N GLN A 45 1.89 -2.93 -5.44
CA GLN A 45 3.22 -2.31 -5.60
C GLN A 45 3.41 -1.24 -4.54
N VAL A 46 4.28 -1.49 -3.56
CA VAL A 46 4.66 -0.47 -2.56
C VAL A 46 5.77 0.40 -3.12
N LEU A 47 5.51 1.70 -3.30
CA LEU A 47 6.48 2.64 -3.85
C LEU A 47 7.53 3.08 -2.83
N GLY A 48 7.18 3.05 -1.55
CA GLY A 48 8.00 3.55 -0.46
C GLY A 48 7.16 4.10 0.68
N CYS A 49 7.79 4.87 1.56
CA CYS A 49 7.13 5.52 2.67
C CYS A 49 7.33 7.03 2.71
N VAL A 50 6.36 7.73 3.30
CA VAL A 50 6.54 9.10 3.78
C VAL A 50 6.70 9.09 5.29
N ALA A 51 7.67 9.85 5.77
CA ALA A 51 7.98 9.98 7.19
C ALA A 51 8.72 11.30 7.44
N PRO A 52 8.69 11.85 8.67
CA PRO A 52 9.41 13.09 8.98
C PRO A 52 10.92 13.03 8.69
N ARG A 53 11.51 11.84 8.77
CA ARG A 53 12.93 11.56 8.49
C ARG A 53 13.07 10.15 7.93
N SER A 54 14.12 9.94 7.13
CA SER A 54 14.54 8.59 6.76
C SER A 54 15.00 7.81 8.00
N ALA A 55 14.63 6.54 8.09
CA ALA A 55 15.10 5.62 9.12
C ALA A 55 16.16 4.69 8.51
N ALA A 56 17.40 4.80 8.99
CA ALA A 56 18.53 4.04 8.44
C ALA A 56 18.27 2.52 8.44
N ASP A 57 17.68 2.01 9.52
CA ASP A 57 17.41 0.58 9.72
C ASP A 57 16.39 0.01 8.72
N THR A 58 15.54 0.83 8.12
CA THR A 58 14.49 0.39 7.18
C THR A 58 14.70 0.89 5.75
N ALA A 59 15.63 1.82 5.52
CA ALA A 59 15.77 2.55 4.26
C ALA A 59 16.09 1.65 3.05
N SER A 60 16.79 0.53 3.28
CA SER A 60 17.12 -0.45 2.23
C SER A 60 15.93 -1.31 1.79
N LEU A 61 14.93 -1.47 2.67
CA LEU A 61 13.76 -2.33 2.44
C LEU A 61 12.52 -1.52 2.04
N LEU A 62 12.42 -0.28 2.54
CA LEU A 62 11.30 0.61 2.29
C LEU A 62 11.84 2.01 1.98
N PRO A 63 11.95 2.38 0.69
CA PRO A 63 12.51 3.67 0.27
C PRO A 63 11.78 4.85 0.90
N TRP A 64 12.54 5.80 1.45
CA TRP A 64 11.97 7.04 1.96
C TRP A 64 11.72 8.01 0.80
N LEU A 65 10.45 8.35 0.59
CA LEU A 65 10.01 9.25 -0.48
C LEU A 65 10.10 10.74 -0.07
N GLY A 66 10.27 11.01 1.22
CA GLY A 66 10.32 12.35 1.80
C GLY A 66 9.33 12.53 2.95
N GLY A 67 9.09 13.79 3.31
CA GLY A 67 8.04 14.17 4.25
C GLY A 67 6.64 14.04 3.66
N GLU A 68 5.62 14.24 4.48
CA GLU A 68 4.22 14.18 4.06
C GLU A 68 3.85 15.25 3.02
N ASP A 69 4.63 16.33 2.92
CA ASP A 69 4.48 17.35 1.89
C ASP A 69 4.57 16.81 0.46
N ARG A 70 5.33 15.72 0.26
CA ARG A 70 5.40 15.01 -1.01
C ARG A 70 4.05 14.51 -1.49
N LEU A 71 3.15 14.13 -0.58
CA LEU A 71 1.84 13.58 -0.95
C LEU A 71 0.97 14.59 -1.73
N ARG A 72 1.29 15.90 -1.66
CA ARG A 72 0.60 16.94 -2.44
C ARG A 72 0.97 16.92 -3.93
N ALA A 73 2.08 16.28 -4.31
CA ALA A 73 2.46 16.12 -5.70
C ALA A 73 1.38 15.36 -6.48
N ALA A 74 1.12 15.79 -7.72
CA ALA A 74 0.04 15.24 -8.54
C ALA A 74 0.15 13.72 -8.75
N GLU A 75 1.39 13.22 -8.81
CA GLU A 75 1.73 11.80 -8.93
C GLU A 75 1.33 10.97 -7.71
N PHE A 76 1.45 11.50 -6.49
CA PHE A 76 1.12 10.78 -5.26
C PHE A 76 -0.32 10.95 -4.81
N ARG A 77 -0.98 12.05 -5.21
CA ARG A 77 -2.35 12.39 -4.78
C ARG A 77 -3.40 11.32 -5.13
N ARG A 78 -3.16 10.55 -6.19
CA ARG A 78 -4.10 9.51 -6.68
C ARG A 78 -3.84 8.13 -6.06
N ILE A 79 -2.73 7.96 -5.35
CA ILE A 79 -2.28 6.68 -4.80
C ILE A 79 -2.91 6.47 -3.43
N LEU A 80 -3.38 5.24 -3.16
CA LEU A 80 -3.92 4.89 -1.85
C LEU A 80 -2.79 4.76 -0.82
N LEU A 81 -3.05 5.28 0.37
CA LEU A 81 -2.14 5.24 1.50
C LEU A 81 -2.36 3.99 2.35
N LEU A 82 -1.29 3.45 2.91
CA LEU A 82 -1.32 2.43 3.95
C LEU A 82 -0.80 3.02 5.24
N ASN A 83 -1.46 2.74 6.37
CA ASN A 83 -1.03 3.25 7.65
C ASN A 83 0.06 2.34 8.25
N GLY A 84 1.32 2.78 8.16
CA GLY A 84 2.49 2.08 8.72
C GLY A 84 2.91 2.59 10.10
N ILE A 85 2.13 3.45 10.75
CA ILE A 85 2.46 3.97 12.10
C ILE A 85 2.04 2.94 13.14
N GLY A 86 3.03 2.30 13.76
CA GLY A 86 2.83 1.35 14.86
C GLY A 86 2.62 2.02 16.22
N SER A 87 2.53 1.21 17.27
CA SER A 87 2.22 1.64 18.65
C SER A 87 3.44 1.83 19.55
N ALA A 88 4.66 1.75 19.01
CA ALA A 88 5.90 1.89 19.81
C ALA A 88 6.17 3.33 20.27
N GLY A 89 5.50 4.31 19.65
CA GLY A 89 5.53 5.73 20.05
C GLY A 89 4.18 6.17 20.61
N PRO A 90 3.92 7.49 20.68
CA PRO A 90 2.63 8.02 21.16
C PRO A 90 1.47 7.41 20.38
N ILE A 91 0.56 6.75 21.10
CA ILE A 91 -0.57 5.99 20.54
C ILE A 91 -1.47 6.88 19.64
N ASP A 92 -1.57 8.16 19.98
CA ASP A 92 -2.38 9.13 19.25
C ASP A 92 -1.83 9.49 17.87
N ASN A 93 -0.53 9.27 17.61
CA ASN A 93 0.10 9.66 16.35
C ASN A 93 -0.55 8.96 15.15
N ARG A 94 -0.88 7.66 15.29
CA ARG A 94 -1.52 6.89 14.21
C ARG A 94 -2.85 7.52 13.79
N ARG A 95 -3.67 7.91 14.78
CA ARG A 95 -4.99 8.51 14.56
C ARG A 95 -4.89 9.95 14.06
N ALA A 96 -4.00 10.75 14.65
CA ALA A 96 -3.80 12.14 14.28
C ALA A 96 -3.35 12.27 12.82
N VAL A 97 -2.35 11.48 12.41
CA VAL A 97 -1.85 11.49 11.03
C VAL A 97 -2.92 11.01 10.04
N TYR A 98 -3.64 9.94 10.36
CA TYR A 98 -4.75 9.47 9.52
C TYR A 98 -5.79 10.57 9.27
N ARG A 99 -6.28 11.22 10.34
CA ARG A 99 -7.28 12.29 10.23
C ARG A 99 -6.77 13.46 9.40
N ARG A 100 -5.56 13.95 9.70
CA ARG A 100 -4.94 15.06 8.96
C ARG A 100 -4.86 14.76 7.46
N LEU A 101 -4.45 13.56 7.09
CA LEU A 101 -4.28 13.19 5.68
C LEU A 101 -5.64 12.99 4.98
N VAL A 102 -6.64 12.44 5.66
CA VAL A 102 -8.01 12.36 5.12
C VAL A 102 -8.61 13.76 4.92
N GLU A 103 -8.44 14.66 5.89
CA GLU A 103 -8.87 16.06 5.80
C GLU A 103 -8.17 16.81 4.65
N ALA A 104 -6.90 16.46 4.36
CA ALA A 104 -6.17 16.95 3.20
C ALA A 104 -6.58 16.30 1.86
N GLY A 105 -7.54 15.36 1.87
CA GLY A 105 -8.10 14.72 0.68
C GLY A 105 -7.37 13.46 0.22
N HIS A 106 -6.48 12.89 1.04
CA HIS A 106 -5.88 11.59 0.78
C HIS A 106 -6.82 10.45 1.14
N ARG A 107 -6.66 9.31 0.47
CA ARG A 107 -7.43 8.09 0.75
C ARG A 107 -6.51 7.00 1.27
N PHE A 108 -6.97 6.29 2.29
CA PHE A 108 -6.32 5.08 2.77
C PHE A 108 -6.98 3.85 2.16
N ALA A 109 -6.21 2.77 2.00
CA ALA A 109 -6.78 1.47 1.69
C ALA A 109 -7.72 1.01 2.83
N PRO A 110 -8.82 0.31 2.51
CA PRO A 110 -9.77 -0.21 3.49
C PRO A 110 -9.17 -1.31 4.38
#